data_AF-A0A8H6VR95-F1
#
_entry.id   AF-A0A8H6VR95-F1
#
_cell.length_a   1.000
_cell.length_b   1.000
_cell.length_c   1.000
_cell.angle_alpha   90.00
_cell.angle_beta   90.00
_cell.angle_gamma   90.00
#
_symmetry.space_group_name_H-M   'P 1'
#
loop_
_entity.id
_entity.type
_entity.pdbx_description
1 polymer ?
#
loop_
_entity_poly.entity_id
_entity_poly.type
_entity_poly.pdbx_seq_one_letter_code
_entity_poly.pdbx_strand_id
1 'polypeptide(L)'
;MGFTVPLFHARGVFNYDVGMMPYRRPINIVVGRPIPIIQAKNPDPSYVDEIHAKYVEELERIWDDWKDTFARNRQGELEIVE
;
A
#
# COMPACT_ATOMS: atom_id res chain seq x y z
N MET A 1 10.19 31.63 34.97
CA MET A 1 9.73 30.36 34.36
C MET A 1 9.70 30.57 32.86
N GLY A 2 10.67 30.01 32.13
CA GLY A 2 10.77 30.16 30.68
C GLY A 2 10.10 28.96 29.99
N PHE A 3 9.15 29.23 29.11
CA PHE A 3 8.60 28.22 28.20
C PHE A 3 9.50 28.17 26.96
N THR A 4 10.23 27.08 26.78
CA THR A 4 11.00 26.83 25.56
C THR A 4 10.02 26.37 24.49
N VAL A 5 9.83 27.16 23.44
CA VAL A 5 9.02 26.75 22.29
C VAL A 5 9.72 25.57 21.61
N PRO A 6 9.10 24.38 21.55
CA PRO A 6 9.70 23.25 20.88
C PRO A 6 9.84 23.55 19.38
N LEU A 7 11.05 23.35 18.84
CA LEU A 7 11.32 23.55 17.42
C LEU A 7 10.78 22.34 16.64
N PHE A 8 9.60 22.48 16.04
CA PHE A 8 9.01 21.44 15.19
C PHE A 8 9.63 21.48 13.79
N HIS A 9 10.50 20.51 13.48
CA HIS A 9 11.05 20.30 12.14
C HIS A 9 10.11 19.41 11.30
N ALA A 10 9.04 19.98 10.76
CA ALA A 10 8.17 19.36 9.74
C ALA A 10 7.49 20.48 8.88
N ARG A 11 6.37 20.26 8.17
CA ARG A 11 5.72 21.32 7.35
C ARG A 11 4.58 22.05 8.08
N GLY A 12 4.50 23.37 7.94
CA GLY A 12 3.49 24.22 8.60
C GLY A 12 2.38 24.69 7.69
N VAL A 13 1.33 25.21 8.32
CA VAL A 13 0.12 25.72 7.65
C VAL A 13 0.40 27.01 6.85
N PHE A 14 1.47 27.75 7.19
CA PHE A 14 1.74 29.08 6.62
C PHE A 14 3.10 29.25 5.92
N ASN A 15 4.06 28.31 6.05
CA ASN A 15 5.35 28.34 5.34
C ASN A 15 5.86 26.92 5.05
N TYR A 16 6.42 26.72 3.85
CA TYR A 16 6.80 25.40 3.30
C TYR A 16 7.94 24.68 4.04
N ASP A 17 8.59 25.33 5.01
CA ASP A 17 9.83 24.85 5.62
C ASP A 17 9.74 24.54 7.13
N VAL A 18 8.66 24.92 7.85
CA VAL A 18 8.51 24.65 9.31
C VAL A 18 7.06 24.41 9.73
N GLY A 19 6.77 23.31 10.42
CA GLY A 19 5.51 22.96 11.09
C GLY A 19 5.37 21.48 11.46
N MET A 20 4.14 20.97 11.61
CA MET A 20 3.85 19.69 12.28
C MET A 20 3.43 18.54 11.36
N MET A 21 3.31 18.78 10.04
CA MET A 21 2.87 17.76 9.10
C MET A 21 4.00 16.77 8.77
N PRO A 22 3.73 15.46 8.72
CA PRO A 22 4.71 14.44 8.33
C PRO A 22 5.40 14.76 7.01
N TYR A 23 6.65 14.33 6.88
CA TYR A 23 7.40 14.46 5.63
C TYR A 23 6.69 13.74 4.48
N ARG A 24 6.58 14.43 3.33
CA ARG A 24 6.05 13.82 2.10
C ARG A 24 6.98 12.69 1.68
N ARG A 25 6.43 11.48 1.57
CA ARG A 25 7.11 10.33 0.99
C ARG A 25 6.40 9.94 -0.30
N PRO A 26 7.15 9.52 -1.34
CA PRO A 26 6.54 9.03 -2.57
C PRO A 26 5.70 7.78 -2.29
N ILE A 27 4.49 7.73 -2.86
CA ILE A 27 3.59 6.56 -2.82
C ILE A 27 3.54 6.01 -4.24
N ASN A 28 3.90 4.75 -4.41
CA ASN A 28 3.86 4.06 -5.69
C ASN A 28 2.61 3.17 -5.73
N ILE A 29 1.82 3.28 -6.81
CA ILE A 29 0.65 2.44 -7.05
C ILE A 29 0.95 1.59 -8.28
N VAL A 30 0.85 0.27 -8.13
CA VAL A 30 1.02 -0.69 -9.22
C VAL A 30 -0.32 -1.36 -9.48
N VAL A 31 -0.73 -1.43 -10.75
CA VAL A 31 -1.99 -2.04 -11.16
C VAL A 31 -1.70 -3.35 -11.88
N GLY A 32 -2.34 -4.43 -11.42
CA GLY A 32 -2.21 -5.77 -11.96
C GLY A 32 -2.98 -6.04 -13.25
N ARG A 33 -2.97 -7.31 -13.68
CA ARG A 33 -3.81 -7.75 -14.79
C ARG A 33 -5.27 -7.84 -14.31
N PRO A 34 -6.25 -7.55 -15.19
CA PRO A 34 -7.64 -7.75 -14.84
C PRO A 34 -7.96 -9.25 -14.71
N ILE A 35 -8.75 -9.61 -13.70
CA ILE A 35 -9.28 -10.96 -13.52
C ILE A 35 -10.72 -10.97 -14.03
N PRO A 36 -11.03 -11.70 -15.12
CA PRO A 36 -12.39 -11.80 -15.63
C PRO A 36 -13.24 -12.62 -14.67
N ILE A 37 -14.43 -12.10 -14.32
CA ILE A 37 -15.37 -12.76 -13.44
C ILE A 37 -16.77 -12.83 -14.04
N ILE A 38 -17.51 -13.87 -13.67
CA ILE A 38 -18.95 -14.01 -13.91
C ILE A 38 -19.68 -13.48 -12.68
N GLN A 39 -20.48 -12.43 -12.86
CA GLN A 39 -21.30 -11.87 -11.79
C GLN A 39 -22.52 -12.77 -11.55
N ALA A 40 -22.69 -13.22 -10.31
CA ALA A 40 -23.84 -14.02 -9.88
C ALA A 40 -24.43 -13.43 -8.59
N LYS A 41 -25.76 -13.53 -8.44
CA LYS A 41 -26.46 -13.04 -7.22
C LYS A 41 -26.10 -13.89 -5.99
N ASN A 42 -25.98 -15.20 -6.19
CA ASN A 42 -25.51 -16.17 -5.21
C ASN A 42 -24.42 -17.01 -5.91
N PRO A 43 -23.15 -16.60 -5.85
CA PRO A 43 -22.06 -17.35 -6.47
C PRO A 43 -21.87 -18.69 -5.75
N ASP A 44 -21.38 -19.68 -6.49
CA ASP A 44 -20.96 -20.94 -5.89
C ASP A 44 -19.69 -20.71 -5.04
N PRO A 45 -19.61 -21.25 -3.81
CA PRO A 45 -18.42 -21.10 -2.96
C PRO A 45 -17.13 -21.55 -3.64
N SER A 46 -17.16 -22.65 -4.39
CA SER A 46 -15.95 -23.15 -5.09
C SER A 46 -15.47 -22.19 -6.18
N TYR A 47 -16.39 -21.47 -6.82
CA TYR A 47 -16.05 -20.44 -7.79
C TYR A 47 -15.43 -19.21 -7.11
N VAL A 48 -15.91 -18.84 -5.92
CA VAL A 48 -15.30 -17.75 -5.14
C VAL A 48 -13.88 -18.13 -4.75
N ASP A 49 -13.67 -19.36 -4.28
CA ASP A 49 -12.35 -19.87 -3.90
C ASP A 49 -11.39 -19.90 -5.11
N GLU A 50 -11.87 -20.31 -6.29
CA GLU A 50 -11.10 -20.29 -7.54
C GLU A 50 -10.64 -18.86 -7.92
N ILE A 51 -11.57 -17.89 -7.87
CA ILE A 51 -11.26 -16.50 -8.19
C ILE A 51 -10.34 -15.89 -7.12
N HIS A 52 -10.53 -16.24 -5.86
CA HIS A 52 -9.67 -15.80 -4.77
C HIS A 52 -8.23 -16.33 -4.95
N ALA A 53 -8.07 -17.62 -5.30
CA ALA A 53 -6.76 -18.18 -5.60
C ALA A 53 -6.06 -17.45 -6.75
N LYS A 54 -6.79 -17.15 -7.83
CA LYS A 54 -6.27 -16.34 -8.96
C LYS A 54 -5.88 -14.92 -8.52
N TYR A 55 -6.65 -14.32 -7.62
CA TYR A 55 -6.35 -13.00 -7.08
C TYR A 55 -5.07 -13.00 -6.25
N VAL A 56 -4.89 -14.00 -5.39
CA VAL A 56 -3.68 -14.20 -4.59
C VAL A 56 -2.45 -14.39 -5.50
N GLU A 57 -2.54 -15.26 -6.50
CA GLU A 57 -1.45 -15.49 -7.47
C GLU A 57 -1.05 -14.20 -8.21
N GLU A 58 -2.01 -13.39 -8.63
CA GLU A 58 -1.74 -12.13 -9.31
C GLU A 58 -1.09 -11.09 -8.37
N LEU A 59 -1.47 -11.07 -7.09
CA LEU A 59 -0.83 -10.21 -6.09
C LEU A 59 0.62 -10.60 -5.83
N GLU A 60 0.88 -11.89 -5.68
CA GLU A 60 2.24 -12.42 -5.50
C GLU A 60 3.12 -12.06 -6.70
N ARG A 61 2.61 -12.22 -7.93
CA ARG A 61 3.36 -11.82 -9.12
C ARG A 61 3.70 -10.34 -9.14
N ILE A 62 2.73 -9.47 -8.83
CA ILE A 62 2.97 -8.01 -8.79
C ILE A 62 4.01 -7.67 -7.73
N TRP A 63 3.94 -8.32 -6.58
CA TRP A 63 4.94 -8.15 -5.53
C TRP A 63 6.34 -8.53 -6.02
N ASP A 64 6.48 -9.72 -6.61
CA ASP A 64 7.77 -10.20 -7.09
C ASP A 64 8.35 -9.33 -8.21
N ASP A 65 7.52 -8.85 -9.14
CA ASP A 65 7.94 -7.99 -10.25
C ASP A 65 8.48 -6.63 -9.76
N TRP A 66 7.95 -6.10 -8.65
CA TRP A 66 8.16 -4.69 -8.26
C TRP A 66 8.83 -4.46 -6.90
N LYS A 67 8.94 -5.46 -6.04
CA LYS A 67 9.53 -5.34 -4.69
C LYS A 67 10.95 -4.76 -4.72
N ASP A 68 11.76 -5.14 -5.70
CA ASP A 68 13.15 -4.66 -5.80
C ASP A 68 13.25 -3.25 -6.41
N THR A 69 12.20 -2.79 -7.09
CA THR A 69 12.15 -1.45 -7.66
C THR A 69 11.63 -0.45 -6.64
N PHE A 70 10.48 -0.74 -6.01
CA PHE A 70 9.77 0.22 -5.16
C PHE A 70 9.96 -0.02 -3.66
N ALA A 71 10.31 -1.24 -3.25
CA ALA A 71 10.45 -1.64 -1.84
C ALA A 71 11.89 -2.05 -1.49
N ARG A 72 12.89 -1.30 -2.00
CA ARG A 72 14.33 -1.58 -1.80
C ARG A 72 14.77 -1.72 -0.35
N ASN A 73 14.18 -0.93 0.54
CA ASN A 73 14.49 -0.92 1.98
C ASN A 73 13.35 -1.56 2.80
N ARG A 74 12.70 -2.60 2.25
CA ARG A 74 11.61 -3.30 2.93
C ARG A 74 12.10 -3.97 4.22
N GLN A 75 11.26 -3.94 5.25
CA GLN A 75 11.51 -4.61 6.54
C GLN A 75 10.77 -5.93 6.66
N GLY A 76 9.91 -6.25 5.69
CA GLY A 76 9.12 -7.47 5.62
C GLY A 76 8.78 -7.80 4.17
N GLU A 77 8.33 -9.02 3.95
CA GLU A 77 7.82 -9.51 2.67
C GLU A 77 6.28 -9.43 2.66
N LEU A 78 5.67 -9.69 1.50
CA LEU A 78 4.22 -9.80 1.39
C LEU A 78 3.73 -10.99 2.24
N GLU A 79 2.74 -10.74 3.10
CA GLU A 79 2.05 -11.75 3.89
C GLU A 79 0.56 -11.66 3.58
N ILE A 80 -0.01 -12.77 3.13
CA ILE A 80 -1.45 -12.90 2.85
C ILE A 80 -2.04 -13.72 3.99
N VAL A 81 -3.00 -13.13 4.70
CA VAL A 81 -3.67 -13.74 5.85
C VAL A 81 -4.99 -14.33 5.36
N GLU A 82 -5.30 -15.56 5.79
CA GLU A 82 -6.60 -16.24 5.55
C GLU A 82 -7.76 -15.60 6.32
#